data_AF-A0A5S4STZ5-F1
#
_entry.id   AF-A0A5S4STZ5-F1
#
_cell.length_a   1.000
_cell.length_b   1.000
_cell.length_c   1.000
_cell.angle_alpha   90.00
_cell.angle_beta   90.00
_cell.angle_gamma   90.00
#
_symmetry.space_group_name_H-M   'P 1'
#
loop_
_entity.id
_entity.type
_entity.pdbx_description
1 polymer ?
#
loop_
_entity_poly.entity_id
_entity_poly.type
_entity_poly.pdbx_seq_one_letter_code
_entity_poly.pdbx_strand_id
1 'polypeptide(L)'
;MNGSTVGRRGGKQREVDAGAEYLGAAPELMLGDAAGDVESIVTEVGMDAVAQEAFMNDLLTIIVASNGADDETPSVPVGVNGSFIYLPRDIPIDVKRKYVEVLARAKKTDYDQTLDIALGERMNKLTQRHVLKYPFTVISDPDSRGHQWLREILAQRR
;
A
#
# COMPACT_ATOMS: atom_id res chain seq x y z
N MET A 1 -5.64 -4.45 54.01
CA MET A 1 -6.76 -4.53 53.05
C MET A 1 -6.47 -3.60 51.89
N ASN A 2 -6.38 -4.21 50.71
CA ASN A 2 -6.55 -3.70 49.34
C ASN A 2 -5.63 -2.59 48.80
N GLY A 3 -4.73 -3.04 47.91
CA GLY A 3 -4.13 -2.21 46.87
C GLY A 3 -5.08 -1.92 45.71
N SER A 4 -4.71 -0.94 44.89
CA SER A 4 -5.28 -0.69 43.57
C SER A 4 -4.20 -0.16 42.66
N THR A 5 -3.62 -1.06 41.88
CA THR A 5 -2.76 -0.73 40.75
C THR A 5 -3.65 -0.68 39.51
N VAL A 6 -3.87 0.53 38.98
CA VAL A 6 -4.60 0.74 37.72
C VAL A 6 -3.73 0.28 36.56
N GLY A 7 -4.03 -0.91 36.04
CA GLY A 7 -3.42 -1.43 34.81
C GLY A 7 -4.01 -0.76 33.57
N ARG A 8 -3.26 0.14 32.95
CA ARG A 8 -3.57 0.71 31.63
C ARG A 8 -3.25 -0.35 30.56
N ARG A 9 -4.27 -1.02 30.04
CA ARG A 9 -4.13 -1.94 28.89
C ARG A 9 -3.83 -1.12 27.62
N GLY A 10 -2.55 -1.01 27.26
CA GLY A 10 -2.15 -0.57 25.93
C GLY A 10 -2.49 -1.65 24.90
N GLY A 11 -3.44 -1.37 24.01
CA GLY A 11 -3.65 -2.19 22.83
C GLY A 11 -2.37 -2.19 22.01
N LYS A 12 -1.88 -3.39 21.66
CA LYS A 12 -0.68 -3.55 20.85
C LYS A 12 -1.00 -3.07 19.44
N GLN A 13 -0.67 -1.81 19.12
CA GLN A 13 -0.77 -1.29 17.75
C GLN A 13 0.05 -2.21 16.85
N ARG A 14 -0.58 -2.72 15.79
CA ARG A 14 0.08 -3.59 14.82
C ARG A 14 0.76 -2.69 13.80
N GLU A 15 2.07 -2.70 13.80
CA GLU A 15 2.88 -2.12 12.73
C GLU A 15 2.56 -2.84 11.42
N VAL A 16 2.33 -2.08 10.35
CA VAL A 16 2.04 -2.59 9.02
C VAL A 16 3.14 -2.15 8.07
N ASP A 17 3.91 -3.12 7.59
CA ASP A 17 4.86 -2.94 6.50
C ASP A 17 4.14 -3.19 5.16
N ALA A 18 3.89 -2.12 4.40
CA ALA A 18 3.20 -2.22 3.12
C ALA A 18 4.03 -2.95 2.06
N GLY A 19 5.36 -3.00 2.21
CA GLY A 19 6.24 -3.78 1.33
C GLY A 19 6.08 -5.29 1.53
N ALA A 20 5.68 -5.71 2.73
CA ALA A 20 5.44 -7.11 3.08
C ALA A 20 3.97 -7.54 2.93
N GLU A 21 3.03 -6.60 2.86
CA GLU A 21 1.61 -6.91 2.67
C GLU A 21 1.31 -7.35 1.23
N TYR A 22 0.57 -8.46 1.11
CA TYR A 22 0.25 -9.15 -0.14
C TYR A 22 -0.36 -8.20 -1.20
N LEU A 23 0.37 -7.99 -2.30
CA LEU A 23 -0.02 -7.10 -3.42
C LEU A 23 -0.99 -7.75 -4.45
N GLY A 24 -1.58 -8.90 -4.11
CA GLY A 24 -2.39 -9.71 -5.02
C GLY A 24 -1.58 -10.78 -5.77
N ALA A 25 -2.27 -11.81 -6.27
CA ALA A 25 -1.64 -12.82 -7.11
C ALA A 25 -1.17 -12.20 -8.44
N ALA A 26 -0.01 -12.60 -8.96
CA ALA A 26 0.40 -12.28 -10.33
C ALA A 26 -0.29 -13.25 -11.31
N PRO A 27 -1.02 -12.78 -12.34
CA PRO A 27 -1.51 -13.67 -13.38
C PRO A 27 -0.35 -14.01 -14.33
N GLU A 28 -0.14 -15.31 -14.60
CA GLU A 28 0.75 -15.75 -15.69
C GLU A 28 0.00 -15.50 -17.01
N LEU A 29 0.50 -14.56 -17.83
CA LEU A 29 -0.09 -14.26 -19.13
C LEU A 29 0.70 -15.01 -20.21
N MET A 30 0.04 -15.95 -20.87
CA MET A 30 0.54 -16.55 -22.11
C MET A 30 0.18 -15.62 -23.27
N LEU A 31 1.15 -15.25 -24.10
CA LEU A 31 0.90 -14.39 -25.26
C LEU A 31 -0.02 -15.12 -26.25
N GLY A 32 -1.32 -14.83 -26.19
CA GLY A 32 -2.35 -15.44 -27.04
C GLY A 32 -3.69 -15.75 -26.37
N ASP A 33 -3.81 -15.67 -25.04
CA ASP A 33 -5.04 -16.02 -24.33
C ASP A 33 -5.48 -14.89 -23.39
N ALA A 34 -6.51 -14.15 -23.80
CA ALA A 34 -7.07 -13.04 -23.04
C ALA A 34 -8.42 -13.47 -22.44
N ALA A 35 -8.40 -14.14 -21.29
CA ALA A 35 -9.57 -14.30 -20.45
C ALA A 35 -9.15 -14.42 -18.98
N GLY A 36 -9.35 -13.34 -18.23
CA GLY A 36 -9.15 -13.30 -16.80
C GLY A 36 -10.17 -12.34 -16.19
N ASP A 37 -11.41 -12.78 -16.13
CA ASP A 37 -12.50 -12.11 -15.41
C ASP A 37 -12.18 -12.20 -13.91
N VAL A 38 -11.96 -11.06 -13.25
CA VAL A 38 -11.74 -11.00 -11.80
C VAL A 38 -12.74 -10.02 -11.22
N GLU A 39 -13.65 -10.56 -10.41
CA GLU A 39 -14.59 -9.79 -9.59
C GLU A 39 -13.82 -8.85 -8.66
N SER A 40 -13.85 -7.55 -8.97
CA SER A 40 -13.43 -6.53 -8.03
C SER A 40 -14.46 -6.47 -6.90
N ILE A 41 -14.15 -7.05 -5.75
CA ILE A 41 -14.95 -6.83 -4.55
C ILE A 41 -14.61 -5.42 -4.04
N VAL A 42 -15.21 -4.40 -4.66
CA VAL A 42 -15.23 -3.06 -4.09
C VAL A 42 -16.28 -3.10 -2.99
N THR A 43 -15.86 -3.46 -1.78
CA THR A 43 -16.68 -3.17 -0.60
C THR A 43 -16.53 -1.68 -0.34
N GLU A 44 -17.36 -0.86 -0.99
CA GLU A 44 -17.52 0.52 -0.56
C GLU A 44 -18.07 0.43 0.87
N VAL A 45 -17.24 0.73 1.86
CA VAL A 45 -17.74 0.93 3.21
C VAL A 45 -18.72 2.10 3.08
N GLY A 46 -20.02 1.80 3.16
CA GLY A 46 -21.10 2.78 3.04
C GLY A 46 -21.09 3.74 4.22
N MET A 47 -20.06 4.59 4.27
CA MET A 47 -19.92 5.65 5.23
C MET A 47 -20.64 6.88 4.71
N ASP A 48 -21.32 7.57 5.61
CA ASP A 48 -21.78 8.92 5.33
C ASP A 48 -20.60 9.81 4.90
N ALA A 49 -20.81 10.70 3.93
CA ALA A 49 -19.73 11.49 3.32
C ALA A 49 -18.93 12.28 4.36
N VAL A 50 -19.59 12.77 5.41
CA VAL A 50 -18.93 13.49 6.51
C VAL A 50 -18.02 12.57 7.31
N ALA A 51 -18.47 11.34 7.59
CA ALA A 51 -17.68 10.35 8.32
C ALA A 51 -16.47 9.88 7.49
N GLN A 52 -16.62 9.75 6.18
CA GLN A 52 -15.52 9.41 5.28
C GLN A 52 -14.47 10.53 5.26
N GLU A 53 -14.90 11.78 5.11
CA GLU A 53 -13.98 12.92 5.15
C GLU A 53 -13.23 13.03 6.49
N ALA A 54 -13.91 12.79 7.62
CA ALA A 54 -13.26 12.73 8.93
C ALA A 54 -12.19 11.62 8.97
N PHE A 55 -12.55 10.40 8.56
CA PHE A 55 -11.63 9.27 8.53
C PHE A 55 -10.40 9.50 7.63
N MET A 56 -10.58 10.18 6.50
CA MET A 56 -9.49 10.51 5.57
C MET A 56 -8.60 11.66 6.06
N ASN A 57 -9.07 12.45 7.03
CA ASN A 57 -8.33 13.55 7.66
C ASN A 57 -7.54 13.14 8.90
N ASP A 58 -7.74 11.93 9.44
CA ASP A 58 -6.97 11.41 10.56
C ASP A 58 -5.46 11.40 10.26
N LEU A 59 -4.66 11.71 11.28
CA LEU A 59 -3.20 11.71 11.22
C LEU A 59 -2.67 10.29 11.49
N LEU A 60 -1.82 9.83 10.59
CA LEU A 60 -1.08 8.57 10.67
C LEU A 60 0.41 8.88 10.75
N THR A 61 1.13 8.12 11.56
CA THR A 61 2.60 8.17 11.58
C THR A 61 3.13 7.13 10.60
N ILE A 62 3.84 7.59 9.57
CA ILE A 62 4.42 6.73 8.53
C ILE A 62 5.93 6.95 8.38
N ILE A 63 6.61 5.96 7.81
CA ILE A 63 7.97 6.10 7.25
C ILE A 63 7.88 5.71 5.78
N VAL A 64 8.39 6.55 4.88
CA VAL A 64 8.57 6.19 3.46
C VAL A 64 9.99 5.65 3.30
N ALA A 65 10.14 4.41 2.85
CA ALA A 65 11.45 3.80 2.68
C ALA A 65 12.17 4.35 1.43
N SER A 66 13.49 4.51 1.51
CA SER A 66 14.34 4.61 0.33
C SER A 66 14.64 3.23 -0.26
N ASN A 67 14.78 3.17 -1.59
CA ASN A 67 15.24 1.98 -2.30
C ASN A 67 16.78 1.88 -2.37
N GLY A 68 17.51 2.78 -1.69
CA GLY A 68 18.98 2.77 -1.63
C GLY A 68 19.67 3.12 -2.96
N ALA A 69 18.93 3.66 -3.92
CA ALA A 69 19.47 4.13 -5.19
C ALA A 69 19.98 5.58 -5.04
N ASP A 70 21.18 5.86 -5.53
CA ASP A 70 21.88 7.14 -5.36
C ASP A 70 21.22 8.30 -6.14
N ASP A 71 20.32 7.99 -7.07
CA ASP A 71 19.54 8.93 -7.88
C ASP A 71 18.13 9.20 -7.32
N GLU A 72 17.79 8.65 -6.16
CA GLU A 72 16.45 8.78 -5.60
C GLU A 72 16.20 10.18 -5.02
N THR A 73 15.05 10.76 -5.34
CA THR A 73 14.67 12.07 -4.79
C THR A 73 14.47 11.97 -3.26
N PRO A 74 15.06 12.89 -2.45
CA PRO A 74 14.98 12.85 -0.99
C PRO A 74 13.56 12.94 -0.42
N SER A 75 12.61 13.46 -1.20
CA SER A 75 11.21 13.57 -0.81
C SER A 75 10.28 13.14 -1.94
N VAL A 76 9.13 12.60 -1.54
CA VAL A 76 8.08 12.15 -2.46
C VAL A 76 6.99 13.22 -2.53
N PRO A 77 6.72 13.82 -3.71
CA PRO A 77 5.60 14.73 -3.89
C PRO A 77 4.29 13.96 -3.92
N VAL A 78 3.35 14.31 -3.05
CA VAL A 78 2.01 13.71 -2.98
C VAL A 78 0.94 14.79 -3.08
N GLY A 79 0.03 14.65 -4.04
CA GLY A 79 -1.04 15.60 -4.32
C GLY A 79 -2.43 15.02 -4.08
N VAL A 80 -3.28 15.75 -3.36
CA VAL A 80 -4.71 15.42 -3.19
C VAL A 80 -5.53 16.71 -3.39
N ASN A 81 -6.45 16.71 -4.36
CA ASN A 81 -7.37 17.82 -4.63
C ASN A 81 -6.67 19.20 -4.73
N GLY A 82 -5.53 19.26 -5.41
CA GLY A 82 -4.74 20.49 -5.60
C GLY A 82 -3.85 20.89 -4.41
N SER A 83 -3.90 20.17 -3.28
CA SER A 83 -2.94 20.33 -2.18
C SER A 83 -1.78 19.36 -2.35
N PHE A 84 -0.55 19.89 -2.35
CA PHE A 84 0.67 19.09 -2.47
C PHE A 84 1.49 19.15 -1.19
N ILE A 85 2.05 18.01 -0.81
CA ILE A 85 3.03 17.89 0.27
C ILE A 85 4.24 17.09 -0.21
N TYR A 86 5.39 17.33 0.41
CA TYR A 86 6.62 16.58 0.17
C TYR A 86 6.92 15.72 1.39
N LEU A 87 6.90 14.40 1.19
CA LEU A 87 7.15 13.44 2.25
C LEU A 87 8.63 13.06 2.27
N PRO A 88 9.38 13.36 3.35
CA PRO A 88 10.77 12.94 3.46
C PRO A 88 10.84 11.42 3.58
N ARG A 89 11.90 10.83 3.03
CA ARG A 89 12.21 9.40 3.18
C ARG A 89 12.94 9.13 4.48
N ASP A 90 12.79 7.90 4.98
CA ASP A 90 13.49 7.31 6.13
C ASP A 90 13.29 8.06 7.46
N ILE A 91 12.33 8.98 7.51
CA ILE A 91 11.99 9.79 8.68
C ILE A 91 10.51 9.55 9.04
N PRO A 92 10.19 9.22 10.31
CA PRO A 92 8.81 9.16 10.77
C PRO A 92 8.12 10.53 10.65
N ILE A 93 6.96 10.57 10.01
CA ILE A 93 6.17 11.79 9.82
C ILE A 93 4.68 11.53 10.05
N ASP A 94 4.03 12.49 10.71
CA ASP A 94 2.57 12.50 10.88
C ASP A 94 1.90 13.15 9.68
N VAL A 95 1.10 12.37 8.95
CA VAL A 95 0.44 12.80 7.72
C VAL A 95 -1.01 12.35 7.69
N LYS A 96 -1.86 13.10 6.97
CA LYS A 96 -3.27 12.72 6.81
C LYS A 96 -3.42 11.45 5.98
N ARG A 97 -4.35 10.58 6.37
CA ARG A 97 -4.67 9.31 5.69
C ARG A 97 -4.85 9.47 4.17
N LYS A 98 -5.46 10.56 3.70
CA LYS A 98 -5.63 10.87 2.27
C LYS A 98 -4.33 10.87 1.46
N TYR A 99 -3.20 11.26 2.07
CA TYR A 99 -1.90 11.21 1.39
C TYR A 99 -1.33 9.80 1.39
N VAL A 100 -1.59 9.02 2.45
CA VAL A 100 -1.22 7.60 2.54
C VAL A 100 -1.95 6.78 1.48
N GLU A 101 -3.22 7.09 1.20
CA GLU A 101 -3.97 6.43 0.12
C GLU A 101 -3.28 6.60 -1.24
N VAL A 102 -2.82 7.81 -1.56
CA VAL A 102 -2.12 8.07 -2.82
C VAL A 102 -0.84 7.25 -2.91
N LEU A 103 -0.09 7.10 -1.81
CA LEU A 103 1.09 6.23 -1.76
C LEU A 103 0.72 4.75 -1.94
N ALA A 104 -0.33 4.27 -1.27
CA ALA A 104 -0.79 2.89 -1.36
C ALA A 104 -1.26 2.51 -2.77
N ARG A 105 -1.83 3.47 -3.49
CA ARG A 105 -2.25 3.31 -4.90
C ARG A 105 -1.11 3.53 -5.89
N ALA A 106 0.02 4.10 -5.49
CA ALA A 106 1.16 4.33 -6.36
C ALA A 106 1.95 3.03 -6.57
N LYS A 107 1.51 2.22 -7.53
CA LYS A 107 2.15 0.97 -7.92
C LYS A 107 2.84 1.10 -9.27
N LYS A 108 3.95 0.40 -9.42
CA LYS A 108 4.61 0.15 -10.70
C LYS A 108 4.37 -1.30 -11.12
N THR A 109 4.31 -1.50 -12.43
CA THR A 109 4.19 -2.81 -13.04
C THR A 109 5.51 -3.12 -13.73
N ASP A 110 6.22 -4.11 -13.20
CA ASP A 110 7.44 -4.64 -13.80
C ASP A 110 7.11 -5.96 -14.53
N TYR A 111 7.84 -6.26 -15.60
CA TYR A 111 7.65 -7.48 -16.38
C TYR A 111 8.96 -8.27 -16.41
N ASP A 112 8.89 -9.53 -15.97
CA ASP A 112 10.00 -10.48 -16.08
C ASP A 112 9.72 -11.47 -17.21
N GLN A 113 10.68 -11.62 -18.12
CA GLN A 113 10.61 -12.61 -19.19
C GLN A 113 11.61 -13.73 -18.90
N THR A 114 11.10 -14.95 -18.78
CA THR A 114 11.96 -16.14 -18.70
C THR A 114 12.07 -16.77 -20.07
N LEU A 115 13.29 -16.79 -20.63
CA LEU A 115 13.61 -17.49 -21.87
C LEU A 115 14.19 -18.86 -21.53
N ASP A 116 13.55 -19.92 -21.99
CA ASP A 116 14.16 -21.24 -22.00
C ASP A 116 14.41 -21.67 -23.45
N ILE A 117 15.65 -22.03 -23.70
CA ILE A 117 16.23 -22.13 -25.05
C ILE A 117 15.95 -23.53 -25.63
N ALA A 118 15.56 -24.50 -24.79
CA ALA A 118 15.37 -25.90 -25.19
C ALA A 118 14.03 -26.17 -25.89
N LEU A 119 13.05 -25.27 -25.82
CA LEU A 119 11.65 -25.52 -26.24
C LEU A 119 11.16 -24.63 -27.40
N GLY A 120 12.03 -23.80 -28.00
CA GLY A 120 11.74 -23.03 -29.22
C GLY A 120 10.77 -21.85 -29.06
N GLU A 121 10.00 -21.50 -30.11
CA GLU A 121 9.13 -20.29 -30.19
C GLU A 121 7.94 -20.27 -29.21
N ARG A 122 7.62 -21.36 -28.51
CA ARG A 122 6.47 -21.47 -27.59
C ARG A 122 6.69 -20.86 -26.20
N MET A 123 7.77 -20.08 -26.01
CA MET A 123 8.43 -20.00 -24.70
C MET A 123 8.68 -18.59 -24.14
N ASN A 124 7.86 -17.61 -24.49
CA ASN A 124 7.91 -16.31 -23.83
C ASN A 124 6.88 -16.28 -22.69
N LYS A 125 7.30 -16.73 -21.50
CA LYS A 125 6.50 -16.53 -20.27
C LYS A 125 6.77 -15.13 -19.74
N LEU A 126 5.77 -14.27 -19.81
CA LEU A 126 5.81 -12.93 -19.23
C LEU A 126 5.15 -12.98 -17.85
N THR A 127 5.93 -12.73 -16.80
CA THR A 127 5.40 -12.61 -15.45
C THR A 127 5.25 -11.14 -15.09
N GLN A 128 4.03 -10.70 -14.88
CA GLN A 128 3.74 -9.35 -14.42
C GLN A 128 3.88 -9.27 -12.90
N ARG A 129 4.71 -8.35 -12.39
CA ARG A 129 4.86 -8.08 -10.96
C ARG A 129 4.43 -6.65 -10.65
N HIS A 130 3.48 -6.50 -9.73
CA HIS A 130 3.13 -5.19 -9.19
C HIS A 130 3.95 -4.94 -7.92
N VAL A 131 4.60 -3.79 -7.85
CA VAL A 131 5.41 -3.36 -6.69
C VAL A 131 5.02 -1.93 -6.34
N LEU A 132 5.07 -1.58 -5.06
CA LEU A 132 4.89 -0.17 -4.65
C LEU A 132 6.00 0.70 -5.25
N LYS A 133 5.61 1.81 -5.86
CA LYS A 133 6.55 2.82 -6.36
C LYS A 133 7.28 3.52 -5.21
N TYR A 134 6.58 3.74 -4.11
CA TYR A 134 7.07 4.35 -2.89
C TYR A 134 6.72 3.44 -1.71
N PRO A 135 7.58 2.46 -1.36
CA PRO A 135 7.34 1.60 -0.21
C PRO A 135 7.27 2.41 1.08
N PHE A 136 6.34 2.07 1.97
CA PHE A 136 6.15 2.77 3.24
C PHE A 136 5.67 1.83 4.34
N THR A 137 5.89 2.23 5.59
CA THR A 137 5.46 1.54 6.79
C THR A 137 4.55 2.45 7.59
N VAL A 138 3.41 1.93 8.06
CA VAL A 138 2.53 2.64 9.00
C VAL A 138 2.90 2.21 10.42
N ILE A 139 3.45 3.16 11.19
CA ILE A 139 3.84 2.94 12.59
C ILE A 139 2.61 3.00 13.50
N SER A 140 1.78 4.02 13.30
CA SER A 140 0.64 4.29 14.16
C SER A 140 -0.56 4.76 13.36
N ASP A 141 -1.69 4.12 13.60
CA ASP A 141 -3.00 4.50 13.11
C ASP A 141 -3.95 4.60 14.32
N PRO A 142 -4.58 5.77 14.56
CA PRO A 142 -5.51 5.93 15.67
C PRO A 142 -6.83 5.19 15.44
N ASP A 143 -7.22 4.89 14.20
CA ASP A 143 -8.47 4.21 13.87
C ASP A 143 -8.25 2.71 13.65
N SER A 144 -8.94 1.88 14.42
CA SER A 144 -8.93 0.42 14.29
C SER A 144 -9.30 -0.10 12.89
N ARG A 145 -10.10 0.64 12.13
CA ARG A 145 -10.53 0.29 10.76
C ARG A 145 -9.44 0.54 9.73
N GLY A 146 -8.46 1.39 10.05
CA GLY A 146 -7.42 1.83 9.13
C GLY A 146 -6.56 0.70 8.56
N HIS A 147 -6.28 -0.33 9.37
CA HIS A 147 -5.51 -1.49 8.91
C HIS A 147 -6.26 -2.32 7.86
N GLN A 148 -7.56 -2.55 8.04
CA GLN A 148 -8.36 -3.28 7.07
C GLN A 148 -8.49 -2.48 5.77
N TRP A 149 -8.81 -1.18 5.91
CA TRP A 149 -8.90 -0.25 4.78
C TRP A 149 -7.60 -0.22 3.95
N LEU A 150 -6.45 -0.15 4.60
CA LEU A 150 -5.16 -0.11 3.91
C LEU A 150 -4.90 -1.42 3.15
N ARG A 151 -5.19 -2.57 3.77
CA ARG A 151 -5.07 -3.89 3.12
C ARG A 151 -5.96 -4.01 1.89
N GLU A 152 -7.19 -3.52 1.97
CA GLU A 152 -8.12 -3.53 0.85
C GLU A 152 -7.59 -2.69 -0.32
N ILE A 153 -6.99 -1.52 -0.05
CA ILE A 153 -6.34 -0.71 -1.09
C ILE A 153 -5.08 -1.40 -1.65
N LEU A 154 -4.23 -1.96 -0.78
CA LEU A 154 -3.03 -2.66 -1.21
C LEU A 154 -3.35 -3.94 -2.02
N ALA A 155 -4.49 -4.58 -1.79
CA ALA A 155 -4.96 -5.71 -2.57
C ALA A 155 -5.53 -5.33 -3.95
N GLN A 156 -5.93 -4.07 -4.16
CA GLN A 156 -6.47 -3.63 -5.45
C GLN A 156 -5.38 -3.67 -6.54
N ARG A 157 -5.64 -4.39 -7.65
CA ARG A 157 -4.80 -4.31 -8.85
C ARG A 157 -5.06 -2.98 -9.56
N ARG A 158 -4.08 -2.08 -9.55
CA ARG A 158 -3.99 -0.95 -10.48
C ARG A 158 -2.55 -0.52 -10.65
#